data_AF-A0A9D9HVJ4-F1
#
_entry.id   AF-A0A9D9HVJ4-F1
#
_cell.length_a   1.000
_cell.length_b   1.000
_cell.length_c   1.000
_cell.angle_alpha   90.00
_cell.angle_beta   90.00
_cell.angle_gamma   90.00
#
_symmetry.space_group_name_H-M   'P 1'
#
loop_
_entity.id
_entity.type
_entity.pdbx_description
1 polymer ?
#
loop_
_entity_poly.entity_id
_entity_poly.type
_entity_poly.pdbx_seq_one_letter_code
_entity_poly.pdbx_strand_id
1 'polypeptide(L)'
;MKTLHIVLINFLLILSSCSQQSNKVINSQDLAGTYTAELGPLWEQILERSAKTNNADRDFEIAQNMASMFLSSISIQISFNDNNHGLYEINGVGLDLLNALAEVPGITPTEFEYEIRNDSVLYIRFINEPSQMDFEPAGVLEKVDGYRHIKLHIKDCGELDMYKKSTKI
;
A
#
# COMPACT_ATOMS: atom_id res chain seq x y z
N MET A 1 -2.57 18.94 -54.06
CA MET A 1 -1.85 19.37 -52.83
C MET A 1 -2.77 19.69 -51.64
N LYS A 2 -4.02 20.15 -51.83
CA LYS A 2 -4.94 20.53 -50.74
C LYS A 2 -5.45 19.35 -49.89
N THR A 3 -5.64 18.17 -50.48
CA THR A 3 -6.12 16.96 -49.78
C THR A 3 -5.08 16.36 -48.83
N LEU A 4 -3.79 16.40 -49.18
CA LEU A 4 -2.71 15.91 -48.31
C LEU A 4 -2.62 16.69 -46.99
N HIS A 5 -2.85 18.00 -47.04
CA HIS A 5 -2.83 18.87 -45.85
C HIS A 5 -3.99 18.57 -44.89
N ILE A 6 -5.17 18.25 -45.44
CA ILE A 6 -6.36 17.92 -44.63
C ILE A 6 -6.18 16.57 -43.91
N VAL A 7 -5.56 15.59 -44.56
CA VAL A 7 -5.24 14.29 -43.94
C VAL A 7 -4.19 14.45 -42.85
N LEU A 8 -3.14 15.25 -43.09
CA LEU A 8 -2.08 15.49 -42.11
C LEU A 8 -2.60 16.19 -40.85
N ILE A 9 -3.47 17.20 -41.01
CA ILE A 9 -4.08 17.93 -39.89
C ILE A 9 -5.04 17.04 -39.09
N ASN A 10 -5.84 16.19 -39.76
CA ASN A 10 -6.69 15.23 -39.05
C ASN A 10 -5.87 14.18 -38.29
N PHE A 11 -4.75 13.71 -38.86
CA PHE A 11 -3.86 12.77 -38.17
C PHE A 11 -3.18 13.40 -36.95
N LEU A 12 -2.76 14.67 -37.04
CA LEU A 12 -2.23 15.44 -35.91
C LEU A 12 -3.26 15.66 -34.79
N LEU A 13 -4.53 15.91 -35.14
CA LEU A 13 -5.61 16.06 -34.15
C LEU A 13 -5.91 14.73 -33.42
N ILE A 14 -5.87 13.60 -34.13
CA ILE A 14 -6.03 12.26 -33.52
C ILE A 14 -4.85 11.93 -32.59
N LEU A 15 -3.62 12.28 -32.97
CA LEU A 15 -2.45 12.12 -32.11
C LEU A 15 -2.50 13.00 -30.84
N SER A 16 -3.01 14.23 -30.94
CA SER A 16 -3.23 15.10 -29.76
C SER A 16 -4.36 14.63 -28.84
N SER A 17 -5.25 13.76 -29.33
CA SER A 17 -6.33 13.16 -28.55
C SER A 17 -5.90 11.89 -27.80
N CYS A 18 -4.66 11.43 -28.02
CA CYS A 18 -4.10 10.21 -27.42
C CYS A 18 -3.06 10.52 -26.32
N SER A 19 -3.08 11.71 -25.71
CA SER A 19 -2.17 12.08 -24.61
C SER A 19 -2.88 12.46 -23.30
N GLN A 20 -4.17 12.17 -23.16
CA GLN A 20 -4.83 12.21 -21.85
C GLN A 20 -4.57 10.90 -21.10
N GLN A 21 -3.29 10.62 -20.85
CA GLN A 21 -2.87 9.64 -19.86
C GLN A 21 -3.11 10.30 -18.51
N SER A 22 -4.35 10.15 -18.03
CA SER A 22 -4.88 10.83 -16.85
C SER A 22 -3.96 10.63 -15.65
N ASN A 23 -3.47 11.71 -15.04
CA ASN A 23 -3.31 12.01 -13.60
C ASN A 23 -2.97 10.90 -12.57
N LYS A 24 -2.57 9.69 -12.98
CA LYS A 24 -2.35 8.51 -12.12
C LYS A 24 -0.93 8.41 -11.60
N VAL A 25 0.02 9.15 -12.19
CA VAL A 25 1.43 9.10 -11.81
C VAL A 25 1.60 9.79 -10.47
N ILE A 26 1.96 9.01 -9.46
CA ILE A 26 2.30 9.48 -8.11
C ILE A 26 3.77 9.87 -8.11
N ASN A 27 4.08 11.10 -7.70
CA ASN A 27 5.46 11.52 -7.49
C ASN A 27 5.89 11.22 -6.04
N SER A 28 7.12 10.73 -5.85
CA SER A 28 7.65 10.44 -4.51
C SER A 28 7.65 11.64 -3.57
N GLN A 29 7.84 12.86 -4.11
CA GLN A 29 7.84 14.11 -3.34
C GLN A 29 6.45 14.46 -2.81
N ASP A 30 5.39 14.14 -3.56
CA ASP A 30 4.01 14.40 -3.15
C ASP A 30 3.51 13.38 -2.11
N LEU A 31 4.21 12.23 -2.01
CA LEU A 31 3.90 11.16 -1.07
C LEU A 31 4.26 11.54 0.38
N ALA A 32 5.14 12.53 0.58
CA ALA A 32 5.66 12.89 1.89
C ALA A 32 4.57 13.09 2.95
N GLY A 33 4.75 12.47 4.11
CA GLY A 33 3.84 12.49 5.25
C GLY A 33 3.53 11.11 5.80
N THR A 34 2.67 11.08 6.80
CA THR A 34 2.33 9.86 7.53
C THR A 34 0.93 9.40 7.18
N TYR A 35 0.80 8.13 6.85
CA TYR A 35 -0.43 7.45 6.50
C TYR A 35 -0.72 6.35 7.50
N THR A 36 -2.00 6.12 7.77
CA THR A 36 -2.47 5.03 8.62
C THR A 36 -3.43 4.18 7.82
N ALA A 37 -3.27 2.86 7.95
CA ALA A 37 -4.18 1.88 7.38
C ALA A 37 -4.56 0.83 8.40
N GLU A 38 -5.81 0.41 8.35
CA GLU A 38 -6.34 -0.67 9.17
C GLU A 38 -6.18 -1.98 8.43
N LEU A 39 -5.63 -3.01 9.09
CA LEU A 39 -5.39 -4.31 8.45
C LEU A 39 -6.61 -5.23 8.46
N GLY A 40 -7.61 -4.95 9.30
CA GLY A 40 -8.83 -5.77 9.42
C GLY A 40 -9.46 -6.12 8.06
N PRO A 41 -9.79 -5.12 7.21
CA PRO A 41 -10.42 -5.39 5.91
C PRO A 41 -9.57 -6.22 4.95
N LEU A 42 -8.23 -6.08 5.00
CA LEU A 42 -7.32 -6.89 4.18
C LEU A 42 -7.29 -8.34 4.68
N TRP A 43 -7.31 -8.53 6.00
CA TRP A 43 -7.30 -9.86 6.60
C TRP A 43 -8.60 -10.63 6.36
N GLU A 44 -9.75 -9.97 6.44
CA GLU A 44 -11.04 -10.57 6.07
C GLU A 44 -11.02 -11.13 4.64
N GLN A 45 -10.44 -10.39 3.69
CA GLN A 45 -10.28 -10.86 2.30
C GLN A 45 -9.36 -12.08 2.17
N ILE A 46 -8.29 -12.15 2.96
CA ILE A 46 -7.37 -13.31 2.99
C ILE A 46 -8.08 -14.53 3.59
N LEU A 47 -8.82 -14.35 4.69
CA LEU A 47 -9.60 -15.40 5.33
C LEU A 47 -10.70 -15.94 4.41
N GLU A 48 -11.48 -15.08 3.76
CA GLU A 48 -12.51 -15.50 2.80
C GLU A 48 -11.94 -16.31 1.64
N ARG A 49 -10.74 -15.95 1.15
CA ARG A 49 -10.05 -16.72 0.09
C ARG A 49 -9.62 -18.10 0.58
N SER A 50 -9.07 -18.18 1.79
CA SER A 50 -8.62 -19.45 2.39
C SER A 50 -9.77 -20.38 2.81
N ALA A 51 -10.90 -19.84 3.24
CA ALA A 51 -12.11 -20.58 3.59
C ALA A 51 -12.77 -21.24 2.37
N LYS A 52 -12.68 -20.63 1.18
CA LYS A 52 -13.19 -21.23 -0.07
C LYS A 52 -12.41 -22.47 -0.54
N THR A 53 -11.21 -22.68 -0.01
CA THR A 53 -10.33 -23.79 -0.42
C THR A 53 -10.36 -25.01 0.50
N ASN A 54 -10.89 -24.90 1.72
CA ASN A 54 -10.93 -26.01 2.68
C ASN A 54 -12.29 -26.11 3.37
N ASN A 55 -12.88 -27.31 3.42
CA ASN A 55 -13.96 -27.63 4.36
C ASN A 55 -13.36 -27.63 5.77
N ALA A 56 -13.32 -26.47 6.40
CA ALA A 56 -12.73 -26.30 7.71
C ALA A 56 -13.64 -26.81 8.83
N ASP A 57 -13.06 -27.56 9.77
CA ASP A 57 -13.72 -27.99 10.99
C ASP A 57 -14.11 -26.77 11.88
N ARG A 58 -15.13 -26.95 12.72
CA ARG A 58 -15.68 -25.90 13.60
C ARG A 58 -14.64 -25.23 14.51
N ASP A 59 -13.62 -25.98 14.95
CA ASP A 59 -12.54 -25.45 15.80
C ASP A 59 -11.60 -24.53 15.01
N PHE A 60 -11.43 -24.77 13.71
CA PHE A 60 -10.66 -23.92 12.82
C PHE A 60 -11.39 -22.61 12.53
N GLU A 61 -12.72 -22.65 12.37
CA GLU A 61 -13.55 -21.44 12.21
C GLU A 61 -13.50 -20.53 13.43
N ILE A 62 -13.53 -21.10 14.64
CA ILE A 62 -13.38 -20.33 15.89
C ILE A 62 -12.00 -19.69 15.99
N ALA A 63 -10.94 -20.43 15.67
CA ALA A 63 -9.57 -19.91 15.65
C ALA A 63 -9.41 -18.77 14.62
N GLN A 64 -9.99 -18.91 13.42
CA GLN A 64 -9.99 -17.85 12.41
C GLN A 64 -10.73 -16.60 12.87
N ASN A 65 -11.89 -16.75 13.51
CA ASN A 65 -12.66 -15.62 14.04
C ASN A 65 -11.90 -14.87 15.14
N MET A 66 -11.24 -15.59 16.06
CA MET A 66 -10.39 -14.98 17.08
C MET A 66 -9.18 -14.27 16.48
N ALA A 67 -8.51 -14.88 15.49
CA ALA A 67 -7.42 -14.24 14.77
C ALA A 67 -7.90 -12.98 14.02
N SER A 68 -9.08 -13.03 13.41
CA SER A 68 -9.67 -11.87 12.72
C SER A 68 -9.97 -10.72 13.68
N MET A 69 -10.62 -10.99 14.81
CA MET A 69 -10.87 -9.97 15.85
C MET A 69 -9.58 -9.39 16.44
N PHE A 70 -8.55 -10.21 16.56
CA PHE A 70 -7.25 -9.77 17.04
C PHE A 70 -6.57 -8.85 16.00
N LEU A 71 -6.53 -9.27 14.74
CA LEU A 71 -5.87 -8.55 13.64
C LEU A 71 -6.65 -7.30 13.20
N SER A 72 -7.97 -7.25 13.41
CA SER A 72 -8.77 -6.05 13.18
C SER A 72 -8.41 -4.91 14.13
N SER A 73 -7.77 -5.20 15.26
CA SER A 73 -7.24 -4.19 16.18
C SER A 73 -5.88 -3.63 15.77
N ILE A 74 -5.28 -4.17 14.69
CA ILE A 74 -3.97 -3.78 14.19
C ILE A 74 -4.09 -2.75 13.09
N SER A 75 -3.32 -1.69 13.24
CA SER A 75 -3.11 -0.65 12.24
C SER A 75 -1.64 -0.57 11.86
N ILE A 76 -1.37 -0.28 10.60
CA ILE A 76 -0.03 0.07 10.15
C ILE A 76 0.03 1.58 9.97
N GLN A 77 1.07 2.19 10.51
CA GLN A 77 1.44 3.56 10.23
C GLN A 77 2.68 3.57 9.33
N ILE A 78 2.59 4.22 8.18
CA ILE A 78 3.70 4.33 7.22
C ILE A 78 4.00 5.82 7.03
N SER A 79 5.23 6.22 7.29
CA SER A 79 5.71 7.58 7.04
C SER A 79 6.66 7.57 5.86
N PHE A 80 6.44 8.49 4.92
CA PHE A 80 7.32 8.76 3.79
C PHE A 80 7.96 10.13 3.98
N ASN A 81 9.29 10.21 3.91
CA ASN A 81 10.06 11.44 4.12
C ASN A 81 10.64 11.96 2.80
N ASP A 82 10.95 13.25 2.75
CA ASP A 82 11.41 13.97 1.54
C ASP A 82 12.71 13.42 0.92
N ASN A 83 13.44 12.56 1.63
CA ASN A 83 14.69 11.94 1.17
C ASN A 83 14.51 10.48 0.68
N ASN A 84 13.30 10.08 0.27
CA ASN A 84 13.00 8.71 -0.16
C ASN A 84 13.24 7.65 0.94
N HIS A 85 13.19 8.07 2.19
CA HIS A 85 13.25 7.18 3.35
C HIS A 85 11.87 7.13 3.98
N GLY A 86 11.54 6.00 4.58
CA GLY A 86 10.31 5.84 5.32
C GLY A 86 10.49 5.00 6.56
N LEU A 87 9.44 5.00 7.36
CA LEU A 87 9.36 4.26 8.60
C LEU A 87 7.98 3.65 8.67
N TYR A 88 7.92 2.33 8.85
CA TYR A 88 6.68 1.62 9.11
C TYR A 88 6.65 1.15 10.55
N GLU A 89 5.49 1.30 11.17
CA GLU A 89 5.21 0.90 12.53
C GLU A 89 3.88 0.16 12.56
N ILE A 90 3.84 -0.95 13.28
CA ILE A 90 2.62 -1.72 13.46
C ILE A 90 2.13 -1.46 14.88
N ASN A 91 0.90 -0.94 14.99
CA ASN A 91 0.28 -0.51 16.23
C ASN A 91 -1.00 -1.32 16.47
N GLY A 92 -1.30 -1.68 17.71
CA GLY A 92 -2.59 -2.30 18.04
C GLY A 92 -2.61 -3.00 19.40
N VAL A 93 -3.78 -3.03 20.04
CA VAL A 93 -3.97 -3.66 21.35
C VAL A 93 -3.62 -5.15 21.32
N GLY A 94 -3.87 -5.82 20.18
CA GLY A 94 -3.44 -7.19 19.99
C GLY A 94 -1.92 -7.35 20.09
N LEU A 95 -1.16 -6.47 19.42
CA LEU A 95 0.31 -6.53 19.45
C LEU A 95 0.86 -6.28 20.84
N ASP A 96 0.27 -5.35 21.60
CA ASP A 96 0.64 -5.12 22.99
C ASP A 96 0.43 -6.37 23.85
N LEU A 97 -0.67 -7.10 23.62
CA LEU A 97 -0.94 -8.36 24.30
C LEU A 97 0.06 -9.45 23.89
N LEU A 98 0.40 -9.58 22.60
CA LEU A 98 1.42 -10.53 22.15
C LEU A 98 2.79 -10.20 22.74
N ASN A 99 3.18 -8.93 22.73
CA ASN A 99 4.45 -8.49 23.32
C ASN A 99 4.48 -8.76 24.84
N ALA A 100 3.36 -8.55 25.55
CA ALA A 100 3.24 -8.83 26.97
C ALA A 100 3.28 -10.33 27.29
N LEU A 101 2.76 -11.19 26.40
CA LEU A 101 2.76 -12.64 26.59
C LEU A 101 4.06 -13.32 26.13
N ALA A 102 4.74 -12.75 25.14
CA ALA A 102 5.90 -13.38 24.50
C ALA A 102 7.24 -13.01 25.15
N GLU A 103 7.28 -12.06 26.10
CA GLU A 103 8.53 -11.48 26.64
C GLU A 103 9.52 -11.00 25.55
N VAL A 104 9.03 -10.79 24.33
CA VAL A 104 9.84 -10.34 23.19
C VAL A 104 9.98 -8.82 23.30
N PRO A 105 11.18 -8.25 23.07
CA PRO A 105 11.34 -6.81 22.95
C PRO A 105 10.31 -6.26 21.96
N GLY A 106 9.61 -5.20 22.36
CA GLY A 106 8.50 -4.64 21.59
C GLY A 106 8.87 -4.37 20.13
N ILE A 107 7.86 -4.44 19.26
CA ILE A 107 8.02 -4.21 17.81
C ILE A 107 8.53 -2.78 17.62
N THR A 108 9.80 -2.66 17.25
CA THR A 108 10.41 -1.38 16.93
C THR A 108 9.98 -0.95 15.54
N PRO A 109 9.80 0.36 15.30
CA PRO A 109 9.61 0.86 13.96
C PRO A 109 10.73 0.41 13.04
N THR A 110 10.37 0.05 11.82
CA THR A 110 11.32 -0.46 10.82
C THR A 110 11.52 0.57 9.74
N GLU A 111 12.78 0.92 9.52
CA GLU A 111 13.18 1.89 8.51
C GLU A 111 13.36 1.23 7.14
N PHE A 112 12.93 1.93 6.10
CA PHE A 112 13.06 1.51 4.71
C PHE A 112 13.45 2.68 3.82
N GLU A 113 14.05 2.37 2.69
CA GLU A 113 14.14 3.26 1.54
C GLU A 113 13.06 2.90 0.54
N TYR A 114 12.57 3.89 -0.21
CA TYR A 114 11.56 3.65 -1.22
C TYR A 114 11.83 4.41 -2.52
N GLU A 115 11.31 3.87 -3.60
CA GLU A 115 11.27 4.57 -4.89
C GLU A 115 9.93 4.26 -5.57
N ILE A 116 9.44 5.22 -6.36
CA ILE A 116 8.27 5.03 -7.20
C ILE A 116 8.75 5.01 -8.63
N ARG A 117 8.59 3.88 -9.30
CA ARG A 117 8.94 3.73 -10.72
C ARG A 117 7.67 3.80 -11.57
N ASN A 118 7.86 3.90 -12.89
CA ASN A 118 6.81 4.01 -13.91
C ASN A 118 5.53 3.24 -13.52
N ASP A 119 4.37 3.87 -13.72
CA ASP A 119 3.05 3.34 -13.38
C ASP A 119 2.70 3.27 -11.88
N SER A 120 3.32 4.13 -11.05
CA SER A 120 3.01 4.29 -9.62
C SER A 120 3.30 3.04 -8.77
N VAL A 121 4.22 2.19 -9.24
CA VAL A 121 4.67 1.02 -8.50
C VAL A 121 5.63 1.46 -7.39
N LEU A 122 5.27 1.15 -6.15
CA LEU A 122 6.11 1.35 -4.97
C LEU A 122 7.11 0.21 -4.86
N TYR A 123 8.39 0.57 -4.80
CA TYR A 123 9.47 -0.34 -4.46
C TYR A 123 10.03 0.05 -3.10
N ILE A 124 10.38 -0.96 -2.29
CA ILE A 124 10.93 -0.76 -0.95
C ILE A 124 12.21 -1.59 -0.76
N ARG A 125 13.08 -1.11 0.13
CA ARG A 125 14.25 -1.83 0.63
C ARG A 125 14.39 -1.57 2.13
N PHE A 126 14.46 -2.61 2.95
CA PHE A 126 14.66 -2.44 4.40
C PHE A 126 16.14 -2.17 4.72
N ILE A 127 16.41 -1.10 5.48
CA ILE A 127 17.79 -0.61 5.72
C ILE A 127 18.59 -1.56 6.64
N ASN A 128 17.90 -2.27 7.53
CA ASN A 128 18.52 -3.12 8.56
C ASN A 128 18.40 -4.62 8.29
N GLU A 129 17.98 -5.03 7.08
CA GLU A 129 17.92 -6.43 6.69
C GLU A 129 19.09 -6.80 5.77
N PRO A 130 20.09 -7.57 6.26
CA PRO A 130 21.29 -7.89 5.46
C PRO A 130 20.98 -8.71 4.19
N SER A 131 19.82 -9.35 4.13
CA SER A 131 19.35 -10.13 2.97
C SER A 131 18.75 -9.28 1.85
N GLN A 132 18.37 -8.02 2.11
CA GLN A 132 17.72 -7.16 1.13
C GLN A 132 18.64 -6.00 0.70
N MET A 133 19.49 -6.26 -0.28
CA MET A 133 20.30 -5.21 -0.91
C MET A 133 19.57 -4.46 -2.03
N ASP A 134 18.58 -5.11 -2.64
CA ASP A 134 17.85 -4.61 -3.82
C ASP A 134 16.45 -4.12 -3.46
N PHE A 135 15.93 -3.20 -4.28
CA PHE A 135 14.55 -2.71 -4.19
C PHE A 135 13.57 -3.76 -4.71
N GLU A 136 12.59 -4.11 -3.88
CA GLU A 136 11.53 -5.07 -4.21
C GLU A 136 10.17 -4.38 -4.38
N PRO A 137 9.32 -4.84 -5.33
CA PRO A 137 8.01 -4.25 -5.54
C PRO A 137 7.07 -4.58 -4.37
N ALA A 138 6.58 -3.54 -3.69
CA ALA A 138 5.62 -3.66 -2.59
C ALA A 138 4.16 -3.62 -3.08
N GLY A 139 3.87 -2.88 -4.15
CA GLY A 139 2.53 -2.77 -4.71
C GLY A 139 2.36 -1.58 -5.63
N VAL A 140 1.14 -1.38 -6.13
CA VAL A 140 0.79 -0.24 -6.97
C VAL A 140 0.05 0.79 -6.14
N LEU A 141 0.53 2.03 -6.12
CA LEU A 141 -0.12 3.13 -5.44
C LEU A 141 -1.14 3.79 -6.36
N GLU A 142 -2.32 4.06 -5.82
CA GLU A 142 -3.38 4.82 -6.47
C GLU A 142 -3.74 6.04 -5.62
N LYS A 143 -3.73 7.20 -6.26
CA LYS A 143 -4.05 8.48 -5.63
C LYS A 143 -5.56 8.66 -5.57
N VAL A 144 -6.09 8.87 -4.37
CA VAL A 144 -7.48 9.26 -4.13
C VAL A 144 -7.49 10.62 -3.42
N ASP A 145 -8.32 11.55 -3.89
CA ASP A 145 -8.51 12.87 -3.26
C ASP A 145 -7.20 13.64 -2.91
N GLY A 146 -6.30 13.79 -3.88
CA GLY A 146 -5.18 14.72 -3.73
C GLY A 146 -4.07 14.28 -2.77
N TYR A 147 -3.80 12.96 -2.65
CA TYR A 147 -2.84 12.34 -1.72
C TYR A 147 -3.24 12.38 -0.24
N ARG A 148 -4.47 12.81 0.08
CA ARG A 148 -5.03 12.62 1.43
C ARG A 148 -5.39 11.17 1.69
N HIS A 149 -5.68 10.43 0.62
CA HIS A 149 -5.99 9.02 0.64
C HIS A 149 -5.19 8.36 -0.48
N ILE A 150 -4.55 7.25 -0.15
CA ILE A 150 -3.78 6.46 -1.09
C ILE A 150 -4.21 5.02 -0.92
N LYS A 151 -4.47 4.37 -2.04
CA LYS A 151 -4.77 2.95 -2.05
C LYS A 151 -3.53 2.20 -2.52
N LEU A 152 -3.09 1.22 -1.74
CA LEU A 152 -1.99 0.33 -2.09
C LEU A 152 -2.55 -1.01 -2.54
N HIS A 153 -2.33 -1.33 -3.81
CA HIS A 153 -2.69 -2.62 -4.40
C HIS A 153 -1.52 -3.59 -4.21
N ILE A 154 -1.67 -4.54 -3.28
CA ILE A 154 -0.65 -5.55 -2.97
C ILE A 154 -0.98 -6.80 -3.79
N LYS A 155 -0.02 -7.22 -4.62
CA LYS A 155 -0.18 -8.40 -5.46
C LYS A 155 -0.54 -9.61 -4.61
N ASP A 156 -1.60 -10.33 -5.02
CA ASP A 156 -2.13 -11.54 -4.38
C ASP A 156 -2.71 -11.36 -2.95
N CYS A 157 -2.48 -10.23 -2.27
CA CYS A 157 -2.96 -9.94 -0.92
C CYS A 157 -4.18 -8.99 -0.87
N GLY A 158 -4.46 -8.23 -1.93
CA GLY A 158 -5.63 -7.34 -1.99
C GLY A 158 -5.28 -5.85 -1.93
N GLU A 159 -6.23 -5.03 -1.51
CA GLU A 159 -6.10 -3.57 -1.48
C GLU A 159 -6.04 -3.06 -0.03
N LEU A 160 -5.17 -2.09 0.22
CA LEU A 160 -5.04 -1.42 1.50
C LEU A 160 -5.33 0.09 1.34
N ASP A 161 -6.37 0.56 2.01
CA ASP A 161 -6.70 1.98 2.06
C ASP A 161 -5.90 2.69 3.14
N MET A 162 -5.06 3.65 2.73
CA MET A 162 -4.16 4.39 3.59
C MET A 162 -4.58 5.87 3.66
N TYR A 163 -4.89 6.36 4.85
CA TYR A 163 -5.34 7.73 5.06
C TYR A 163 -4.23 8.57 5.66
N LYS A 164 -3.94 9.72 5.03
CA LYS A 164 -2.95 10.66 5.52
C LYS A 164 -3.41 11.23 6.85
N LYS A 165 -2.61 11.04 7.90
CA LYS A 165 -2.87 11.63 9.20
C LYS A 165 -2.86 13.15 9.04
N SER A 166 -4.04 13.77 9.18
CA SER A 166 -4.11 15.23 9.20
C SER A 166 -3.41 15.72 10.45
N THR A 167 -2.27 16.40 10.30
CA THR A 167 -1.68 17.17 11.39
C THR A 167 -2.74 18.19 11.80
N LYS A 168 -3.34 18.03 12.98
CA LYS A 168 -4.09 19.12 13.60
C LYS A 168 -3.08 20.25 13.79
N ILE A 169 -3.24 21.32 13.02
CA ILE A 169 -2.59 22.62 13.26
C ILE A 169 -3.25 23.23 14.49
#